data_AF-A0A0B2SHJ7-F1
#
_entry.id   AF-A0A0B2SHJ7-F1
#
_cell.length_a   1.000
_cell.length_b   1.000
_cell.length_c   1.000
_cell.angle_alpha   90.00
_cell.angle_beta   90.00
_cell.angle_gamma   90.00
#
_symmetry.space_group_name_H-M   'P 1'
#
loop_
_entity.id
_entity.type
_entity.pdbx_description
1 polymer ?
#
loop_
_entity_poly.entity_id
_entity_poly.type
_entity_poly.pdbx_seq_one_letter_code
_entity_poly.pdbx_strand_id
1 'polypeptide(L)'
;MDSSSQPFPPPTLAIANQPLMAPPTKNPRCRPRGSKNKPKSTSLPGQPIEPSVKLVTINVVPGMDVMETILDVAHRDHVSVLILNASGTIKNATVCDSPQGVPTLLIGPFSMLSFTGYYLYNNQYALHPGATPPPPFSFGIKLCTSHGQVFNGLIGGSVIAGDNVSLMVSTFREPNICKFIPEGKEGNNNDNNA
;
A
#
# COMPACT_ATOMS: atom_id res chain seq x y z
N MET A 1 37.19 -60.74 -48.71
CA MET A 1 36.77 -60.91 -47.30
C MET A 1 35.37 -60.34 -47.20
N ASP A 2 34.30 -61.07 -46.99
CA ASP A 2 34.04 -62.50 -47.05
C ASP A 2 32.53 -62.63 -47.30
N SER A 3 32.18 -63.67 -48.02
CA SER A 3 30.85 -64.21 -48.30
C SER A 3 30.02 -64.35 -47.01
N SER A 4 28.69 -64.35 -47.04
CA SER A 4 27.86 -65.57 -47.19
C SER A 4 26.38 -65.14 -47.05
N SER A 5 25.53 -65.18 -48.09
CA SER A 5 24.70 -66.30 -48.61
C SER A 5 23.28 -66.45 -47.98
N GLN A 6 22.28 -66.06 -48.80
CA GLN A 6 20.86 -66.49 -49.01
C GLN A 6 20.38 -67.90 -48.53
N PRO A 7 19.11 -68.40 -48.78
CA PRO A 7 17.75 -67.83 -48.97
C PRO A 7 16.56 -68.67 -48.33
N PHE A 8 15.29 -68.28 -48.65
CA PHE A 8 13.90 -68.74 -48.32
C PHE A 8 13.52 -70.26 -48.31
N PRO A 9 12.31 -70.65 -47.81
CA PRO A 9 11.11 -70.81 -48.68
C PRO A 9 9.70 -70.53 -48.04
N PRO A 10 8.59 -70.43 -48.84
CA PRO A 10 7.18 -70.33 -48.39
C PRO A 10 6.44 -71.70 -48.47
N PRO A 11 5.22 -71.89 -47.88
CA PRO A 11 3.97 -71.97 -48.70
C PRO A 11 2.67 -71.55 -47.93
N THR A 12 1.69 -70.87 -48.54
CA THR A 12 0.51 -71.36 -49.32
C THR A 12 -0.66 -71.93 -48.50
N LEU A 13 -1.88 -71.59 -48.97
CA LEU A 13 -3.21 -72.20 -48.76
C LEU A 13 -4.09 -71.47 -47.72
N ALA A 14 -5.10 -70.67 -48.09
CA ALA A 14 -6.33 -70.90 -48.85
C ALA A 14 -7.56 -71.07 -47.93
N ILE A 15 -8.73 -70.68 -48.47
CA ILE A 15 -10.11 -70.98 -48.01
C ILE A 15 -10.65 -69.93 -47.01
N ALA A 16 -11.37 -68.90 -47.46
CA ALA A 16 -12.78 -68.90 -47.88
C ALA A 16 -13.74 -69.36 -46.78
N ASN A 17 -14.53 -68.45 -46.22
CA ASN A 17 -16.00 -68.55 -46.17
C ASN A 17 -16.62 -67.31 -45.51
N GLN A 18 -17.66 -66.79 -46.16
CA GLN A 18 -18.52 -65.69 -45.71
C GLN A 18 -19.55 -66.16 -44.64
N PRO A 19 -20.64 -65.42 -44.37
CA PRO A 19 -20.76 -64.34 -43.39
C PRO A 19 -21.82 -64.68 -42.30
N LEU A 20 -21.85 -63.97 -41.17
CA LEU A 20 -23.05 -63.98 -40.31
C LEU A 20 -23.33 -62.61 -39.69
N MET A 21 -24.59 -62.22 -39.83
CA MET A 21 -25.22 -60.95 -39.50
C MET A 21 -25.19 -60.63 -37.99
N ALA A 22 -24.98 -59.36 -37.62
CA ALA A 22 -25.92 -58.52 -36.84
C ALA A 22 -25.23 -57.24 -36.26
N PRO A 23 -25.93 -56.09 -36.20
CA PRO A 23 -25.48 -54.82 -35.59
C PRO A 23 -25.76 -54.84 -34.06
N PRO A 24 -25.63 -53.77 -33.22
CA PRO A 24 -25.11 -52.40 -33.35
C PRO A 24 -23.98 -52.11 -32.31
N THR A 25 -23.21 -51.02 -32.34
CA THR A 25 -23.49 -49.76 -31.65
C THR A 25 -22.24 -48.89 -31.80
N LYS A 26 -22.35 -47.75 -32.48
CA LYS A 26 -21.26 -46.76 -32.52
C LYS A 26 -21.31 -45.98 -31.23
N ASN A 27 -20.34 -46.18 -30.34
CA ASN A 27 -20.18 -45.34 -29.16
C ASN A 27 -20.10 -43.86 -29.61
N PRO A 28 -21.00 -42.98 -29.15
CA PRO A 28 -20.93 -41.58 -29.48
C PRO A 28 -19.67 -41.00 -28.84
N ARG A 29 -18.81 -40.39 -29.66
CA ARG A 29 -17.62 -39.66 -29.21
C ARG A 29 -17.97 -38.80 -28.00
N CYS A 30 -17.26 -38.99 -26.89
CA CYS A 30 -17.37 -38.27 -25.62
C CYS A 30 -17.04 -36.76 -25.68
N ARG A 31 -17.28 -36.09 -26.81
CA ARG A 31 -17.14 -34.64 -26.92
C ARG A 31 -18.49 -34.06 -27.32
N PRO A 32 -19.17 -33.33 -26.41
CA PRO A 32 -20.37 -32.59 -26.76
C PRO A 32 -20.15 -31.77 -28.03
N ARG A 33 -21.06 -31.90 -29.00
CA ARG A 33 -21.11 -31.03 -30.19
C ARG A 33 -21.57 -29.66 -29.73
N GLY A 34 -20.64 -28.76 -29.44
CA GLY A 34 -20.94 -27.35 -29.25
C GLY A 34 -19.99 -26.60 -28.33
N SER A 35 -18.82 -26.22 -28.84
CA SER A 35 -18.19 -24.97 -28.40
C SER A 35 -18.42 -23.96 -29.51
N LYS A 36 -19.61 -23.34 -29.52
CA LYS A 36 -19.80 -22.11 -30.30
C LYS A 36 -19.27 -20.98 -29.43
N ASN A 37 -18.11 -20.48 -29.82
CA ASN A 37 -17.40 -19.29 -29.35
C ASN A 37 -18.17 -18.47 -28.32
N LYS A 38 -17.73 -18.51 -27.05
CA LYS A 38 -17.92 -17.31 -26.23
C LYS A 38 -17.26 -16.16 -27.00
N PRO A 39 -17.94 -15.02 -27.22
CA PRO A 39 -17.26 -13.85 -27.73
C PRO A 39 -16.04 -13.63 -26.84
N LYS A 40 -14.87 -13.46 -27.46
CA LYS A 40 -13.66 -13.09 -26.74
C LYS A 40 -14.06 -11.90 -25.87
N SER A 41 -13.92 -12.04 -24.56
CA SER A 41 -14.10 -10.91 -23.64
C SER A 41 -13.18 -9.82 -24.18
N THR A 42 -13.77 -8.80 -24.81
CA THR A 42 -13.05 -7.59 -25.14
C THR A 42 -12.82 -6.92 -23.80
N SER A 43 -11.82 -7.38 -23.06
CA SER A 43 -11.30 -6.61 -21.95
C SER A 43 -10.82 -5.31 -22.58
N LEU A 44 -11.59 -4.24 -22.38
CA LEU A 44 -11.06 -2.90 -22.50
C LEU A 44 -9.69 -2.92 -21.81
N PRO A 45 -8.62 -2.36 -22.40
CA PRO A 45 -7.35 -2.21 -21.71
C PRO A 45 -7.67 -1.55 -20.38
N GLY A 46 -7.60 -2.33 -19.30
CA GLY A 46 -7.90 -1.83 -17.98
C GLY A 46 -6.89 -0.73 -17.73
N GLN A 47 -7.36 0.51 -17.66
CA GLN A 47 -6.54 1.60 -17.17
C GLN A 47 -5.91 1.09 -15.87
N PRO A 48 -4.58 1.16 -15.72
CA PRO A 48 -3.94 0.70 -14.49
C PRO A 48 -4.59 1.47 -13.34
N ILE A 49 -5.33 0.74 -12.49
CA ILE A 49 -5.94 1.30 -11.30
C ILE A 49 -4.77 1.66 -10.39
N GLU A 50 -4.47 2.95 -10.31
CA GLU A 50 -3.46 3.45 -9.39
C GLU A 50 -3.89 3.12 -7.95
N PRO A 51 -2.99 2.61 -7.10
CA PRO A 51 -3.35 2.33 -5.72
C PRO A 51 -3.81 3.62 -5.03
N SER A 52 -4.91 3.52 -4.27
CA SER A 52 -5.49 4.65 -3.52
C SER A 52 -4.55 5.20 -2.45
N VAL A 53 -3.61 4.36 -1.99
CA VAL A 53 -2.60 4.69 -0.98
C VAL A 53 -1.24 4.15 -1.43
N LYS A 54 -0.18 4.94 -1.30
CA LYS A 54 1.21 4.50 -1.55
C LYS A 54 2.07 4.69 -0.31
N LEU A 55 3.01 3.78 -0.10
CA LEU A 55 4.07 3.93 0.89
C LEU A 55 5.32 4.45 0.21
N VAL A 56 5.90 5.52 0.74
CA VAL A 56 7.07 6.19 0.18
C VAL A 56 8.11 6.40 1.27
N THR A 57 9.38 6.10 0.96
CA THR A 57 10.51 6.47 1.81
C THR A 57 11.13 7.75 1.25
N ILE A 58 11.22 8.78 2.08
CA ILE A 58 11.81 10.07 1.75
C ILE A 58 13.12 10.16 2.52
N ASN A 59 14.25 10.20 1.81
CA ASN A 59 15.55 10.49 2.41
C ASN A 59 15.85 11.97 2.25
N VAL A 60 16.04 12.66 3.37
CA VAL A 60 16.30 14.10 3.40
C VAL A 60 17.80 14.32 3.39
N VAL A 61 18.26 15.15 2.47
CA VAL A 61 19.68 15.50 2.34
C VAL A 61 20.11 16.33 3.57
N PRO A 62 21.28 16.07 4.18
CA PRO A 62 21.79 16.88 5.27
C PRO A 62 21.81 18.38 4.93
N GLY A 63 21.32 19.22 5.84
CA GLY A 63 21.22 20.66 5.66
C GLY A 63 19.94 21.15 4.97
N MET A 64 19.11 20.25 4.42
CA MET A 64 17.81 20.61 3.85
C MET A 64 16.72 20.66 4.92
N ASP A 65 15.65 21.41 4.63
CA ASP A 65 14.46 21.42 5.48
C ASP A 65 13.60 20.17 5.23
N VAL A 66 13.32 19.45 6.31
CA VAL A 66 12.46 18.26 6.32
C VAL A 66 11.03 18.63 5.91
N MET A 67 10.54 19.79 6.34
CA MET A 67 9.19 20.26 6.03
C MET A 67 9.03 20.58 4.54
N GLU A 68 10.00 21.29 3.96
CA GLU A 68 10.02 21.60 2.54
C GLU A 68 10.04 20.31 1.70
N THR A 69 10.88 19.35 2.08
CA THR A 69 10.97 18.05 1.39
C THR A 69 9.64 17.27 1.41
N ILE A 70 8.90 17.30 2.52
CA ILE A 70 7.56 16.68 2.62
C ILE A 70 6.58 17.39 1.69
N LEU A 71 6.59 18.72 1.70
CA LEU A 71 5.72 19.54 0.86
C LEU A 71 6.01 19.31 -0.63
N ASP A 72 7.27 19.23 -1.02
CA ASP A 72 7.66 18.95 -2.41
C ASP A 72 7.06 17.64 -2.93
N VAL A 73 7.08 16.57 -2.11
CA VAL A 73 6.45 15.30 -2.46
C VAL A 73 4.93 15.46 -2.63
N ALA A 74 4.28 16.16 -1.69
CA ALA A 74 2.85 16.39 -1.73
C ALA A 74 2.42 17.21 -2.97
N HIS A 75 3.17 18.27 -3.27
CA HIS A 75 2.89 19.18 -4.37
C HIS A 75 3.19 18.57 -5.74
N ARG A 76 4.28 17.80 -5.87
CA ARG A 76 4.65 17.14 -7.12
C ARG A 76 3.62 16.11 -7.56
N ASP A 77 3.08 15.34 -6.62
CA ASP A 77 2.21 14.20 -6.93
C ASP A 77 0.71 14.51 -6.71
N HIS A 78 0.39 15.73 -6.26
CA HIS A 78 -0.95 16.20 -5.88
C HIS A 78 -1.61 15.24 -4.87
N VAL A 79 -0.91 14.98 -3.77
CA VAL A 79 -1.30 14.01 -2.74
C VAL A 79 -1.17 14.59 -1.35
N SER A 80 -2.04 14.15 -0.45
CA SER A 80 -1.86 14.33 0.99
C SER A 80 -0.84 13.32 1.52
N VAL A 81 -0.17 13.67 2.61
CA VAL A 81 0.91 12.88 3.21
C VAL A 81 0.62 12.65 4.70
N LEU A 82 0.85 11.42 5.17
CA LEU A 82 0.84 11.05 6.58
C LEU A 82 2.17 10.40 6.94
N ILE A 83 2.82 10.87 7.99
CA ILE A 83 4.05 10.27 8.50
C ILE A 83 3.71 9.01 9.27
N LEU A 84 4.33 7.89 8.89
CA LEU A 84 4.19 6.61 9.58
C LEU A 84 5.35 6.37 10.54
N ASN A 85 6.56 6.72 10.11
CA ASN A 85 7.76 6.63 10.91
C ASN A 85 8.81 7.62 10.41
N ALA A 86 9.76 7.96 11.26
CA ALA A 86 10.91 8.77 10.91
C ALA A 86 12.12 8.46 11.80
N SER A 87 13.31 8.61 11.26
CA SER A 87 14.56 8.45 11.99
C SER A 87 15.64 9.37 11.44
N GLY A 88 16.71 9.55 12.22
CA GLY A 88 17.87 10.34 11.84
C GLY A 88 18.23 11.40 12.88
N THR A 89 19.14 12.29 12.51
CA THR A 89 19.60 13.40 13.35
C THR A 89 19.09 14.71 12.79
N ILE A 90 18.66 15.62 13.66
CA ILE A 90 18.22 16.99 13.32
C ILE A 90 19.25 17.98 13.84
N LYS A 91 19.59 18.99 13.04
CA LYS A 91 20.59 20.03 13.37
C LYS A 91 19.96 21.24 14.07
N ASN A 92 18.76 21.62 13.63
CA ASN A 92 17.96 22.63 14.29
C ASN A 92 16.48 22.37 14.03
N ALA A 93 15.64 22.81 14.94
CA ALA A 93 14.19 22.69 14.82
C ALA A 93 13.51 23.88 15.47
N THR A 94 12.49 24.41 14.83
CA THR A 94 11.61 25.42 15.41
C THR A 94 10.36 24.74 15.93
N VAL A 95 10.15 24.76 17.24
CA VAL A 95 9.04 24.05 17.91
C VAL A 95 8.14 25.00 18.69
N CYS A 96 6.86 24.64 18.82
CA CYS A 96 5.86 25.33 19.63
C CYS A 96 5.19 24.36 20.61
N ASP A 97 4.92 24.81 21.83
CA ASP A 97 4.23 24.00 22.84
C ASP A 97 2.73 23.81 22.54
N SER A 98 2.15 24.65 21.67
CA SER A 98 0.76 24.57 21.24
C SER A 98 0.58 25.23 19.87
N PRO A 99 -0.57 25.02 19.18
CA PRO A 99 -0.81 25.62 17.87
C PRO A 99 -0.79 27.16 17.85
N GLN A 100 -1.00 27.81 18.99
CA GLN A 100 -0.95 29.27 19.18
C GLN A 100 0.26 29.69 20.01
N GLY A 101 1.20 28.76 20.27
CA GLY A 101 2.38 29.00 21.08
C GLY A 101 3.44 29.81 20.34
N VAL A 102 4.33 30.44 21.11
CA VAL A 102 5.49 31.15 20.56
C VAL A 102 6.52 30.14 20.06
N PRO A 103 6.97 30.22 18.80
CA PRO A 103 8.00 29.34 18.29
C PRO A 103 9.34 29.52 19.01
N THR A 104 9.97 28.40 19.35
CA THR A 104 11.28 28.33 20.00
C THR A 104 12.25 27.60 19.09
N LEU A 105 13.40 28.23 18.84
CA LEU A 105 14.47 27.62 18.04
C LEU A 105 15.36 26.74 18.93
N LEU A 106 15.44 25.47 18.59
CA LEU A 106 16.37 24.50 19.17
C LEU A 106 17.56 24.31 18.23
N ILE A 107 18.78 24.39 18.77
CA ILE A 107 20.03 24.28 18.01
C ILE A 107 20.89 23.18 18.63
N GLY A 108 21.36 22.23 17.81
CA GLY A 108 22.26 21.17 18.22
C GLY A 108 22.06 19.91 17.39
N PRO A 109 22.97 18.93 17.45
CA PRO A 109 22.63 17.61 16.95
C PRO A 109 21.63 16.97 17.91
N PHE A 110 20.44 16.68 17.41
CA PHE A 110 19.40 15.98 18.14
C PHE A 110 19.09 14.65 17.46
N SER A 111 19.07 13.56 18.22
CA SER A 111 18.52 12.30 17.73
C SER A 111 17.01 12.41 17.66
N MET A 112 16.44 12.14 16.49
CA MET A 112 14.99 12.13 16.29
C MET A 112 14.40 10.88 16.92
N LEU A 113 13.57 11.08 17.95
CA LEU A 113 12.87 9.98 18.62
C LEU A 113 11.55 9.65 17.94
N SER A 114 10.84 10.69 17.47
CA SER A 114 9.62 10.52 16.69
C SER A 114 9.33 11.77 15.88
N PHE A 115 8.77 11.57 14.69
CA PHE A 115 8.15 12.61 13.89
C PHE A 115 6.78 12.10 13.49
N THR A 116 5.75 12.87 13.81
CA THR A 116 4.36 12.47 13.58
C THR A 116 3.61 13.62 12.96
N GLY A 117 2.71 13.33 12.04
CA GLY A 117 1.88 14.38 11.49
C GLY A 117 1.42 14.09 10.09
N TYR A 118 0.70 15.06 9.54
CA TYR A 118 0.14 14.98 8.21
C TYR A 118 0.12 16.35 7.52
N TYR A 119 -0.02 16.31 6.20
CA TYR A 119 -0.29 17.43 5.33
C TYR A 119 -1.43 17.05 4.38
N LEU A 120 -2.45 17.91 4.27
CA LEU A 120 -3.60 17.76 3.39
C LEU A 120 -3.42 18.66 2.18
N TYR A 121 -3.21 18.05 1.02
CA TYR A 121 -3.02 18.78 -0.22
C TYR A 121 -4.31 19.53 -0.60
N ASN A 122 -4.21 20.84 -0.78
CA ASN A 122 -5.31 21.74 -1.16
C ASN A 122 -6.59 21.59 -0.31
N ASN A 123 -6.50 21.13 0.94
CA ASN A 123 -7.65 20.83 1.80
C ASN A 123 -8.71 19.94 1.11
N GLN A 124 -8.27 19.05 0.22
CA GLN A 124 -9.15 18.11 -0.46
C GLN A 124 -9.45 16.92 0.46
N TYR A 125 -10.59 16.94 1.13
CA TYR A 125 -11.08 15.86 1.99
C TYR A 125 -12.61 15.84 2.03
N ALA A 126 -13.19 14.69 2.34
CA ALA A 126 -14.59 14.54 2.67
C ALA A 126 -14.78 14.60 4.19
N LEU A 127 -15.78 15.35 4.66
CA LEU A 127 -16.07 15.51 6.09
C LEU A 127 -17.32 14.71 6.45
N HIS A 128 -17.17 13.69 7.31
CA HIS A 128 -18.32 12.92 7.79
C HIS A 128 -19.18 13.77 8.75
N PRO A 129 -20.52 13.57 8.81
CA PRO A 129 -21.38 14.24 9.77
C PRO A 129 -20.81 14.24 11.20
N GLY A 130 -20.77 15.43 11.81
CA GLY A 130 -20.28 15.64 13.17
C GLY A 130 -18.76 15.76 13.33
N ALA A 131 -17.97 15.55 12.27
CA ALA A 131 -16.53 15.80 12.28
C ALA A 131 -16.21 17.29 12.13
N THR A 132 -15.08 17.72 12.72
CA THR A 132 -14.57 19.09 12.59
C THR A 132 -13.52 19.12 11.48
N PRO A 133 -13.53 20.14 10.59
CA PRO A 133 -12.45 20.34 9.63
C PRO A 133 -11.07 20.32 10.31
N PRO A 134 -10.14 19.45 9.89
CA PRO A 134 -8.78 19.45 10.40
C PRO A 134 -8.00 20.67 9.87
N PRO A 135 -6.93 21.10 10.56
CA PRO A 135 -5.98 22.04 9.97
C PRO A 135 -5.34 21.43 8.71
N PRO A 136 -4.87 22.26 7.75
CA PRO A 136 -4.24 21.77 6.53
C PRO A 136 -3.01 20.89 6.80
N PHE A 137 -2.34 21.12 7.91
CA PHE A 137 -1.24 20.28 8.38
C PHE A 137 -1.13 20.33 9.90
N SER A 138 -0.52 19.30 10.46
CA SER A 138 -0.12 19.27 11.86
C SER A 138 1.02 18.29 12.00
N PHE A 139 2.18 18.80 12.43
CA PHE A 139 3.36 18.00 12.65
C PHE A 139 3.91 18.23 14.05
N GLY A 140 4.37 17.15 14.66
CA GLY A 140 5.02 17.14 15.96
C GLY A 140 6.32 16.35 15.88
N ILE A 141 7.27 16.76 16.71
CA ILE A 141 8.60 16.17 16.76
C ILE A 141 9.03 15.95 18.21
N LYS A 142 9.74 14.84 18.45
CA LYS A 142 10.45 14.58 19.70
C LYS A 142 11.92 14.36 19.42
N LEU A 143 12.76 15.05 20.16
CA LEU A 143 14.19 15.17 19.95
C LEU A 143 14.92 14.84 21.24
N CYS A 144 16.09 14.21 21.14
CA CYS A 144 16.94 13.91 22.29
C CYS A 144 18.36 14.40 22.04
N THR A 145 18.98 14.98 23.06
CA THR A 145 20.41 15.32 23.05
C THR A 145 21.25 14.09 23.43
N SER A 146 22.55 14.14 23.15
CA SER A 146 23.51 13.13 23.61
C SER A 146 23.55 12.97 25.14
N HIS A 147 23.08 13.97 25.89
CA HIS A 147 23.04 13.96 27.36
C HIS A 147 21.70 13.43 27.92
N GLY A 148 20.79 12.95 27.07
CA GLY A 148 19.51 12.39 27.49
C GLY A 148 18.42 13.43 27.78
N GLN A 149 18.64 14.71 27.47
CA GLN A 149 17.58 15.72 27.54
C GLN A 149 16.64 15.57 26.34
N VAL A 150 15.33 15.56 26.60
CA VAL A 150 14.29 15.39 25.59
C VAL A 150 13.54 16.69 25.37
N PHE A 151 13.42 17.09 24.11
CA PHE A 151 12.57 18.20 23.66
C PHE A 151 11.39 17.64 22.87
N ASN A 152 10.24 18.27 23.00
CA ASN A 152 9.04 17.91 22.25
C ASN A 152 8.25 19.16 21.89
N GLY A 153 7.47 19.08 20.82
CA GLY A 153 6.58 20.17 20.43
C GLY A 153 5.99 19.95 19.04
N LEU A 154 5.09 20.86 18.68
CA LEU A 154 4.61 21.01 17.31
C LEU A 154 5.66 21.74 16.48
N ILE A 155 5.74 21.44 15.19
CA ILE A 155 6.65 22.14 14.29
C ILE A 155 6.07 23.51 13.96
N GLY A 156 6.76 24.56 14.39
CA GLY A 156 6.37 25.96 14.19
C GLY A 156 7.16 26.69 13.12
N GLY A 157 8.06 26.00 12.44
CA GLY A 157 8.95 26.59 11.43
C GLY A 157 9.88 25.53 10.82
N SER A 158 11.12 25.90 10.53
CA SER A 158 12.07 25.04 9.84
C SER A 158 12.55 23.87 10.71
N VAL A 159 12.79 22.73 10.09
CA VAL A 159 13.46 21.57 10.70
C VAL A 159 14.60 21.13 9.79
N ILE A 160 15.84 21.50 10.14
CA ILE A 160 16.99 21.23 9.27
C ILE A 160 17.57 19.86 9.58
N ALA A 161 17.66 19.02 8.55
CA ALA A 161 18.24 17.70 8.62
C ALA A 161 19.73 17.76 9.00
N GLY A 162 20.12 16.89 9.93
CA GLY A 162 21.51 16.49 10.16
C GLY A 162 21.79 15.23 9.35
N ASP A 163 22.16 14.14 10.03
CA ASP A 163 22.59 12.91 9.38
C ASP A 163 21.48 11.86 9.26
N ASN A 164 21.46 11.15 8.12
CA ASN A 164 20.61 9.98 7.84
C ASN A 164 19.13 10.18 8.15
N VAL A 165 18.57 11.34 7.81
CA VAL A 165 17.14 11.60 8.00
C VAL A 165 16.32 10.86 6.96
N SER A 166 15.48 9.95 7.42
CA SER A 166 14.58 9.15 6.58
C SER A 166 13.16 9.17 7.14
N LEU A 167 12.19 9.42 6.28
CA LEU A 167 10.76 9.39 6.61
C LEU A 167 10.10 8.25 5.84
N MET A 168 9.30 7.45 6.53
CA MET A 168 8.35 6.56 5.88
C MET A 168 6.97 7.21 5.94
N VAL A 169 6.38 7.44 4.77
CA VAL A 169 5.11 8.15 4.65
C VAL A 169 4.10 7.35 3.86
N SER A 170 2.83 7.62 4.14
CA SER A 170 1.69 7.20 3.33
C SER A 170 1.17 8.39 2.54
N THR A 171 0.97 8.22 1.23
CA THR A 171 0.35 9.23 0.38
C THR A 171 -1.04 8.80 -0.05
N PHE A 172 -2.00 9.72 -0.03
CA PHE A 172 -3.40 9.44 -0.37
C PHE A 172 -4.08 10.69 -0.94
N ARG A 173 -5.23 10.50 -1.60
CA ARG A 173 -6.08 11.58 -2.12
C ARG A 173 -7.45 11.51 -1.47
N GLU A 174 -8.06 12.65 -1.23
CA GLU A 174 -9.45 12.78 -0.75
C GLU A 174 -9.79 11.88 0.44
N PRO A 175 -9.08 11.99 1.59
CA PRO A 175 -9.40 11.21 2.77
C PRO A 175 -10.79 11.55 3.28
N ASN A 176 -11.41 10.57 3.95
CA ASN A 176 -12.64 10.79 4.72
C ASN A 176 -12.27 11.10 6.17
N ILE A 177 -12.64 12.28 6.65
CA ILE A 177 -12.42 12.72 8.02
C ILE A 177 -13.64 12.33 8.85
N CYS A 178 -13.43 11.39 9.77
CA CYS A 178 -14.48 10.81 10.62
C CYS A 178 -14.29 11.23 12.09
N LYS A 179 -15.40 11.34 12.81
CA LYS A 179 -15.41 11.45 14.29
C LYS A 179 -15.92 10.14 14.87
N PHE A 180 -15.10 9.48 15.69
CA PHE A 180 -15.49 8.27 16.41
C PHE A 180 -15.94 8.62 17.83
N ILE A 181 -17.11 8.14 18.24
CA ILE A 181 -17.61 8.24 19.61
C ILE A 181 -17.79 6.80 20.12
N PRO A 182 -17.03 6.35 21.14
CA PRO A 182 -17.23 5.03 21.72
C PRO A 182 -18.60 4.96 22.41
N GLU A 183 -19.39 3.92 22.15
CA GLU A 183 -20.63 3.67 22.89
C GLU A 183 -20.32 3.25 24.33
N GLY A 184 -20.91 3.94 25.31
CA GLY A 184 -20.82 3.57 26.72
C GLY A 184 -21.82 2.46 27.04
N LYS A 185 -21.36 1.40 27.72
CA LYS A 185 -22.26 0.43 28.36
C LYS A 185 -23.04 1.16 29.46
N GLU A 186 -24.35 1.32 29.29
CA GLU A 186 -25.24 1.71 30.38
C GLU A 186 -25.06 0.70 31.51
N GLY A 187 -24.61 1.20 32.67
CA GLY A 187 -24.65 0.47 33.91
C GLY A 187 -26.10 0.17 34.22
N ASN A 188 -26.46 -1.10 34.10
CA ASN A 188 -27.74 -1.62 34.53
C ASN A 188 -27.80 -1.50 36.06
N ASN A 189 -28.16 -0.31 36.57
CA ASN A 189 -28.66 -0.17 37.93
C ASN A 189 -30.03 -0.82 37.94
N ASN A 190 -30.03 -2.15 38.09
CA ASN A 190 -31.18 -2.83 38.63
C ASN A 190 -31.36 -2.31 40.06
N ASP A 191 -32.26 -1.35 40.19
CA ASP A 191 -33.16 -1.32 41.33
C ASP A 191 -33.65 -2.75 41.56
N ASN A 192 -33.39 -3.28 42.76
CA ASN A 192 -34.13 -4.32 43.51
C ASN A 192 -33.18 -4.99 44.51
N ASN A 193 -33.27 -4.65 45.80
CA ASN A 193 -34.02 -5.46 46.78
C ASN A 193 -33.77 -4.98 48.24
N ALA A 194 -34.87 -4.95 48.99
CA ALA A 194 -35.02 -5.04 50.45
C ALA A 194 -34.63 -3.83 51.33
#